data_AF-A0A2S9Q9K0-F1
#
_entry.id   AF-A0A2S9Q9K0-F1
#
_cell.length_a   1.000
_cell.length_b   1.000
_cell.length_c   1.000
_cell.angle_alpha   90.00
_cell.angle_beta   90.00
_cell.angle_gamma   90.00
#
_symmetry.space_group_name_H-M   'P 1'
#
loop_
_entity.id
_entity.type
_entity.pdbx_description
1 polymer ?
#
loop_
_entity_poly.entity_id
_entity_poly.type
_entity_poly.pdbx_seq_one_letter_code
_entity_poly.pdbx_strand_id
1 'polypeptide(L)'
;MSAPPPLRIGPIAARVEADAVRRYREATAFDGMTGEGMARDGDEVPATFPAIWLWHPAAKAAFEDLAGEEHLIPVLIAQRFSYRRALRIGEEIRFVITRQADAALPDDVQIEAHIEGSDGEVIADFAATYRLFQPELAQ
;
A
#
# COMPACT_ATOMS: atom_id res chain seq x y z
N MET A 1 -1.29 24.14 -1.94
CA MET A 1 -0.44 24.07 -3.15
C MET A 1 -1.30 23.75 -4.38
N SER A 2 -0.73 23.55 -5.58
CA SER A 2 -1.47 22.93 -6.69
C SER A 2 -1.49 21.42 -6.53
N ALA A 3 -2.64 20.78 -6.78
CA ALA A 3 -2.78 19.34 -6.66
C ALA A 3 -1.78 18.61 -7.58
N PRO A 4 -1.05 17.58 -7.10
CA PRO A 4 -0.09 16.86 -7.93
C PRO A 4 -0.80 16.12 -9.07
N PRO A 5 -0.16 15.97 -10.24
CA PRO A 5 -0.78 15.33 -11.38
C PRO A 5 -1.10 13.85 -11.09
N PRO A 6 -2.15 13.29 -11.70
CA PRO A 6 -2.45 11.88 -11.57
C PRO A 6 -1.30 11.02 -12.09
N LEU A 7 -1.06 9.89 -11.44
CA LEU A 7 -0.02 8.92 -11.79
C LEU A 7 -0.61 7.53 -11.87
N ARG A 8 -0.06 6.71 -12.77
CA ARG A 8 -0.38 5.28 -12.87
C ARG A 8 0.90 4.49 -13.14
N ILE A 9 1.14 3.46 -12.33
CA ILE A 9 2.31 2.59 -12.41
C ILE A 9 1.85 1.14 -12.44
N GLY A 10 2.33 0.37 -13.42
CA GLY A 10 2.05 -1.05 -13.56
C GLY A 10 1.29 -1.40 -14.85
N PRO A 11 0.74 -2.63 -14.94
CA PRO A 11 0.64 -3.61 -13.85
C PRO A 11 2.02 -4.15 -13.41
N ILE A 12 2.18 -4.30 -12.10
CA ILE A 12 3.35 -4.90 -11.44
C ILE A 12 2.97 -6.33 -11.08
N ALA A 13 3.73 -7.31 -11.56
CA ALA A 13 3.58 -8.69 -11.16
C ALA A 13 4.32 -8.94 -9.85
N ALA A 14 3.68 -9.66 -8.93
CA ALA A 14 4.29 -10.09 -7.69
C ALA A 14 3.75 -11.45 -7.26
N ARG A 15 4.45 -12.07 -6.33
CA ARG A 15 4.06 -13.32 -5.70
C ARG A 15 4.01 -13.12 -4.19
N VAL A 16 3.00 -13.69 -3.54
CA VAL A 16 2.85 -13.63 -2.08
C VAL A 16 3.83 -14.65 -1.47
N GLU A 17 5.07 -14.23 -1.29
CA GLU A 17 6.13 -15.11 -0.78
C GLU A 17 5.99 -15.39 0.72
N ALA A 18 6.12 -16.67 1.10
CA ALA A 18 6.02 -17.10 2.50
C ALA A 18 7.00 -16.34 3.41
N ASP A 19 8.23 -16.16 2.95
CA ASP A 19 9.26 -15.42 3.68
C ASP A 19 8.93 -13.94 3.85
N ALA A 20 8.29 -13.32 2.84
CA ALA A 20 7.85 -11.94 2.95
C ALA A 20 6.72 -11.80 3.98
N VAL A 21 5.76 -12.74 3.95
CA VAL A 21 4.66 -12.81 4.93
C VAL A 21 5.19 -13.00 6.34
N ARG A 22 6.14 -13.92 6.54
CA ARG A 22 6.79 -14.15 7.83
C ARG A 22 7.50 -12.90 8.34
N ARG A 23 8.38 -12.28 7.54
CA ARG A 23 9.07 -11.03 7.94
C ARG A 23 8.10 -9.91 8.27
N TYR A 24 7.01 -9.81 7.52
CA TYR A 24 5.97 -8.83 7.80
C TYR A 24 5.33 -9.06 9.17
N ARG A 25 4.96 -10.31 9.49
CA ARG A 25 4.38 -10.68 10.79
C ARG A 25 5.31 -10.34 11.96
N GLU A 26 6.59 -10.68 11.83
CA GLU A 26 7.65 -10.36 12.79
C GLU A 26 7.77 -8.85 13.01
N ALA A 27 7.78 -8.07 11.92
CA ALA A 27 7.91 -6.62 11.97
C ALA A 27 6.67 -5.89 12.52
N THR A 28 5.49 -6.52 12.45
CA THR A 28 4.21 -5.91 12.82
C THR A 28 3.58 -6.52 14.07
N ALA A 29 4.36 -7.32 14.82
CA ALA A 29 3.94 -7.98 16.06
C ALA A 29 2.69 -8.88 15.93
N PHE A 30 2.41 -9.41 14.74
CA PHE A 30 1.31 -10.36 14.52
C PHE A 30 1.63 -11.76 15.07
N ASP A 31 2.87 -12.02 15.46
CA ASP A 31 3.34 -13.30 16.00
C ASP A 31 2.59 -13.73 17.27
N GLY A 32 1.98 -12.80 18.00
CA GLY A 32 1.20 -13.08 19.23
C GLY A 32 -0.31 -13.26 19.02
N MET A 33 -0.83 -13.05 17.81
CA MET A 33 -2.28 -13.08 17.55
C MET A 33 -2.81 -14.46 17.11
N THR A 34 -1.97 -15.50 17.14
CA THR A 34 -2.41 -16.90 17.01
C THR A 34 -3.08 -17.36 18.32
N GLY A 35 -4.12 -16.66 18.75
CA GLY A 35 -4.95 -17.04 19.88
C GLY A 35 -5.84 -18.24 19.55
N GLU A 36 -6.26 -18.98 20.57
CA GLU A 36 -7.12 -20.16 20.50
C GLU A 36 -8.37 -19.90 19.65
N GLY A 37 -8.34 -20.30 18.37
CA GLY A 37 -9.44 -20.11 17.42
C GLY A 37 -9.02 -19.59 16.05
N MET A 38 -7.82 -19.01 15.92
CA MET A 38 -7.20 -18.77 14.61
C MET A 38 -6.56 -20.07 14.14
N ALA A 39 -6.76 -20.44 12.87
CA ALA A 39 -6.27 -21.69 12.31
C ALA A 39 -4.78 -21.89 12.65
N ARG A 40 -4.45 -23.08 13.14
CA ARG A 40 -3.07 -23.51 13.46
C ARG A 40 -2.13 -23.57 12.23
N ASP A 41 -2.61 -23.17 11.05
CA ASP A 41 -1.83 -23.17 9.83
C ASP A 41 -1.14 -21.82 9.65
N GLY A 42 0.19 -21.83 9.67
CA GLY A 42 1.06 -20.68 9.38
C GLY A 42 0.94 -20.11 7.97
N ASP A 43 -0.11 -20.47 7.23
CA ASP A 43 -0.33 -20.14 5.82
C ASP A 43 -1.27 -18.94 5.61
N GLU A 44 -1.86 -18.39 6.68
CA GLU A 44 -2.71 -17.20 6.56
C GLU A 44 -1.85 -15.98 6.19
N VAL A 45 -2.40 -15.07 5.38
CA VAL A 45 -1.73 -13.80 5.02
C VAL A 45 -2.41 -12.67 5.77
N PRO A 46 -1.69 -11.87 6.58
CA PRO A 46 -2.30 -10.77 7.32
C PRO A 46 -3.06 -9.80 6.41
N ALA A 47 -4.23 -9.32 6.86
CA ALA A 47 -5.04 -8.36 6.10
C ALA A 47 -4.35 -7.01 5.87
N THR A 48 -3.25 -6.71 6.56
CA THR A 48 -2.46 -5.50 6.31
C THR A 48 -1.24 -5.77 5.43
N PHE A 49 -1.00 -7.03 5.04
CA PHE A 49 0.16 -7.44 4.23
C PHE A 49 0.33 -6.62 2.93
N PRO A 50 -0.71 -6.22 2.19
CA PRO A 50 -0.58 -5.35 1.03
C PRO A 50 0.20 -4.05 1.25
N ALA A 51 0.31 -3.58 2.51
CA ALA A 51 1.15 -2.44 2.86
C ALA A 51 2.61 -2.63 2.41
N ILE A 52 3.09 -3.89 2.27
CA ILE A 52 4.45 -4.13 1.80
C ILE A 52 4.71 -3.57 0.39
N TRP A 53 3.67 -3.42 -0.43
CA TRP A 53 3.81 -2.91 -1.78
C TRP A 53 4.06 -1.41 -1.82
N LEU A 54 3.83 -0.69 -0.71
CA LEU A 54 4.35 0.68 -0.56
C LEU A 54 5.89 0.72 -0.55
N TRP A 55 6.55 -0.38 -0.19
CA TRP A 55 8.01 -0.50 -0.26
C TRP A 55 8.51 -0.98 -1.62
N HIS A 56 7.61 -1.27 -2.57
CA HIS A 56 8.01 -1.61 -3.94
C HIS A 56 8.77 -0.41 -4.56
N PRO A 57 9.87 -0.62 -5.31
CA PRO A 57 10.62 0.49 -5.91
C PRO A 57 9.76 1.44 -6.73
N ALA A 58 8.72 0.92 -7.39
CA ALA A 58 7.80 1.74 -8.17
C ALA A 58 6.86 2.58 -7.28
N ALA A 59 6.48 2.10 -6.09
CA ALA A 59 5.77 2.91 -5.10
C ALA A 59 6.69 4.00 -4.53
N LYS A 60 7.96 3.67 -4.25
CA LYS A 60 8.98 4.65 -3.84
C LYS A 60 9.13 5.78 -4.87
N ALA A 61 9.17 5.46 -6.16
CA ALA A 61 9.22 6.46 -7.22
C ALA A 61 8.00 7.40 -7.21
N ALA A 62 6.80 6.89 -6.88
CA ALA A 62 5.61 7.73 -6.74
C ALA A 62 5.72 8.69 -5.54
N PHE A 63 6.38 8.29 -4.45
CA PHE A 63 6.66 9.15 -3.30
C PHE A 63 7.78 10.15 -3.57
N GLU A 64 8.82 9.77 -4.30
CA GLU A 64 9.91 10.67 -4.70
C GLU A 64 9.39 11.76 -5.65
N ASP A 65 8.54 11.40 -6.62
CA ASP A 65 7.84 12.35 -7.48
C ASP A 65 6.91 13.30 -6.70
N LEU A 66 6.30 12.81 -5.61
CA LEU A 66 5.48 13.62 -4.70
C LEU A 66 6.28 14.58 -3.83
N ALA A 67 7.45 14.15 -3.35
CA ALA A 67 8.33 15.00 -2.56
C ALA A 67 8.84 16.19 -3.41
N GLY A 68 9.03 15.96 -4.71
CA GLY A 68 9.31 16.99 -5.71
C GLY A 68 10.56 17.82 -5.41
N GLU A 69 10.75 18.90 -6.17
CA GLU A 69 11.83 19.86 -5.91
C GLU A 69 11.55 20.76 -4.70
N GLU A 70 10.29 20.91 -4.30
CA GLU A 70 9.86 21.73 -3.16
C GLU A 70 10.09 21.08 -1.78
N HIS A 71 10.75 19.92 -1.74
CA HIS A 71 11.13 19.22 -0.50
C HIS A 71 9.91 18.92 0.39
N LEU A 72 8.80 18.54 -0.23
CA LEU A 72 7.55 18.20 0.45
C LEU A 72 7.75 16.91 1.25
N ILE A 73 7.22 16.90 2.46
CA ILE A 73 7.25 15.72 3.33
C ILE A 73 5.86 15.07 3.29
N PRO A 74 5.69 13.92 2.61
CA PRO A 74 4.44 13.18 2.64
C PRO A 74 4.27 12.48 3.99
N VAL A 75 3.25 12.88 4.74
CA VAL A 75 2.91 12.28 6.03
C VAL A 75 1.66 11.42 5.85
N LEU A 76 1.75 10.13 6.17
CA LEU A 76 0.60 9.23 6.14
C LEU A 76 -0.42 9.65 7.19
N ILE A 77 -1.64 10.00 6.77
CA ILE A 77 -2.73 10.40 7.67
C ILE A 77 -3.85 9.37 7.76
N ALA A 78 -4.03 8.53 6.74
CA ALA A 78 -5.03 7.47 6.75
C ALA A 78 -4.58 6.30 5.85
N GLN A 79 -5.02 5.09 6.19
CA GLN A 79 -4.87 3.91 5.35
C GLN A 79 -6.13 3.04 5.42
N ARG A 80 -6.47 2.40 4.30
CA ARG A 80 -7.63 1.52 4.16
C ARG A 80 -7.25 0.28 3.36
N PHE A 81 -7.77 -0.86 3.81
CA PHE A 81 -7.70 -2.13 3.10
C PHE A 81 -9.12 -2.63 2.88
N SER A 82 -9.44 -3.10 1.68
CA SER A 82 -10.76 -3.63 1.32
C SER A 82 -10.58 -4.94 0.59
N TYR A 83 -10.98 -6.04 1.24
CA TYR A 83 -10.81 -7.39 0.70
C TYR A 83 -12.12 -7.96 0.19
N ARG A 84 -12.03 -8.65 -0.95
CA ARG A 84 -13.10 -9.53 -1.44
C ARG A 84 -12.87 -10.96 -0.96
N ARG A 85 -11.60 -11.38 -0.86
CA ARG A 85 -11.16 -12.62 -0.22
C ARG A 85 -9.74 -12.49 0.32
N ALA A 86 -9.34 -13.40 1.21
CA ALA A 86 -7.97 -13.44 1.72
C ALA A 86 -6.95 -13.76 0.61
N LEU A 87 -5.75 -13.18 0.75
CA LEU A 87 -4.56 -13.56 -0.03
C LEU A 87 -4.03 -14.91 0.43
N ARG A 88 -3.43 -15.67 -0.47
CA ARG A 88 -2.80 -16.95 -0.15
C ARG A 88 -1.29 -16.90 -0.40
N ILE A 89 -0.53 -17.56 0.45
CA ILE A 89 0.90 -17.77 0.20
C ILE A 89 1.08 -18.53 -1.12
N GLY A 90 2.04 -18.09 -1.92
CA GLY A 90 2.34 -18.63 -3.25
C GLY A 90 1.36 -18.18 -4.33
N GLU A 91 0.40 -17.30 -4.02
CA GLU A 91 -0.49 -16.72 -5.02
C GLU A 91 0.27 -15.70 -5.89
N GLU A 92 0.10 -15.81 -7.20
CA GLU A 92 0.55 -14.80 -8.15
C GLU A 92 -0.51 -13.70 -8.27
N ILE A 93 -0.05 -12.46 -8.15
CA ILE A 93 -0.89 -11.29 -8.18
C ILE A 93 -0.33 -10.27 -9.15
N ARG A 94 -1.21 -9.38 -9.60
CA ARG A 94 -0.85 -8.16 -10.31
C ARG A 94 -1.46 -6.99 -9.59
N PHE A 95 -0.75 -5.89 -9.52
CA PHE A 95 -1.33 -4.68 -8.99
C PHE A 95 -0.92 -3.45 -9.79
N VAL A 96 -1.81 -2.46 -9.79
CA VAL A 96 -1.56 -1.15 -10.38
C VAL A 96 -1.57 -0.14 -9.25
N ILE A 97 -0.53 0.68 -9.17
CA ILE A 97 -0.47 1.81 -8.25
C ILE A 97 -1.00 3.04 -8.97
N THR A 98 -1.92 3.76 -8.35
CA THR A 98 -2.42 5.04 -8.85
C THR A 98 -2.26 6.14 -7.81
N ARG A 99 -1.96 7.36 -8.28
CA ARG A 99 -2.04 8.57 -7.48
C ARG A 99 -3.26 9.38 -7.92
N GLN A 100 -4.05 9.79 -6.95
CA GLN A 100 -5.15 10.72 -7.11
C GLN A 100 -4.95 11.90 -6.14
N ALA A 101 -5.36 13.09 -6.56
CA ALA A 101 -5.39 14.26 -5.72
C ALA A 101 -6.75 14.95 -5.89
N ASP A 102 -7.33 15.40 -4.79
CA ASP A 102 -8.59 16.15 -4.82
C ASP A 102 -8.26 17.63 -5.02
N ALA A 103 -8.87 18.26 -6.02
CA ALA A 103 -8.72 19.69 -6.26
C ALA A 103 -9.24 20.54 -5.08
N ALA A 104 -10.17 20.01 -4.28
CA ALA A 104 -10.67 20.68 -3.07
C ALA A 104 -9.74 20.52 -1.86
N LEU A 105 -8.88 19.51 -1.86
CA LEU A 105 -7.89 19.23 -0.80
C LEU A 105 -6.51 19.01 -1.45
N PRO A 106 -5.91 20.07 -2.03
CA PRO A 106 -4.72 19.92 -2.89
C PRO A 106 -3.47 19.44 -2.14
N ASP A 107 -3.46 19.53 -0.82
CA ASP A 107 -2.37 19.07 0.03
C ASP A 107 -2.57 17.60 0.47
N ASP A 108 -3.75 17.01 0.23
CA ASP A 108 -4.04 15.61 0.50
C ASP A 108 -3.97 14.80 -0.80
N VAL A 109 -3.13 13.77 -0.78
CA VAL A 109 -2.85 12.89 -1.91
C VAL A 109 -3.20 11.46 -1.54
N GLN A 110 -3.91 10.78 -2.41
CA GLN A 110 -4.24 9.37 -2.26
C GLN A 110 -3.39 8.51 -3.18
N ILE A 111 -2.69 7.55 -2.60
CA ILE A 111 -2.03 6.46 -3.31
C ILE A 111 -2.88 5.21 -3.14
N GLU A 112 -3.26 4.60 -4.26
CA GLU A 112 -4.10 3.41 -4.28
C GLU A 112 -3.37 2.27 -4.98
N ALA A 113 -3.67 1.04 -4.57
CA ALA A 113 -3.28 -0.16 -5.29
C ALA A 113 -4.49 -1.07 -5.48
N HIS A 114 -4.78 -1.39 -6.73
CA HIS A 114 -5.77 -2.39 -7.11
C HIS A 114 -5.08 -3.74 -7.31
N ILE A 115 -5.51 -4.78 -6.60
CA ILE A 115 -4.80 -6.06 -6.54
C ILE A 115 -5.67 -7.15 -7.15
N GLU A 116 -5.16 -7.75 -8.21
CA GLU A 116 -5.82 -8.78 -9.00
C GLU A 116 -5.05 -10.10 -8.93
N GLY A 117 -5.79 -11.21 -9.01
CA GLY A 117 -5.24 -12.53 -9.27
C GLY A 117 -4.78 -12.71 -10.72
N SER A 118 -4.17 -13.86 -11.00
CA SER A 118 -3.73 -14.26 -12.34
C SER A 118 -4.88 -14.37 -13.35
N ASP A 119 -6.08 -14.68 -12.87
CA ASP A 119 -7.33 -14.79 -13.64
C ASP A 119 -8.05 -13.43 -13.83
N GLY A 120 -7.53 -12.35 -13.24
CA GLY A 120 -8.15 -11.02 -13.27
C GLY A 120 -9.24 -10.83 -12.21
N GLU A 121 -9.42 -11.78 -11.30
CA GLU A 121 -10.27 -11.58 -10.12
C GLU A 121 -9.68 -10.46 -9.25
N VAL A 122 -10.50 -9.48 -8.87
CA VAL A 122 -10.10 -8.49 -7.88
C VAL A 122 -10.05 -9.14 -6.50
N ILE A 123 -8.88 -9.13 -5.87
CA ILE A 123 -8.67 -9.71 -4.54
C ILE A 123 -8.87 -8.64 -3.47
N ALA A 124 -8.22 -7.50 -3.64
CA ALA A 124 -8.21 -6.44 -2.67
C ALA A 124 -7.95 -5.06 -3.30
N ASP A 125 -8.36 -4.03 -2.57
CA ASP A 125 -8.01 -2.64 -2.80
C ASP A 125 -7.25 -2.12 -1.58
N PHE A 126 -6.16 -1.42 -1.82
CA PHE A 126 -5.42 -0.68 -0.82
C PHE A 126 -5.48 0.81 -1.16
N ALA A 127 -5.66 1.65 -0.14
CA ALA A 127 -5.55 3.10 -0.28
C ALA A 127 -4.82 3.67 0.93
N ALA A 128 -3.92 4.62 0.67
CA ALA A 128 -3.28 5.43 1.69
C ALA A 128 -3.37 6.91 1.32
N THR A 129 -3.81 7.71 2.28
CA THR A 129 -3.89 9.15 2.15
C THR A 129 -2.71 9.78 2.87
N TYR A 130 -1.98 10.62 2.15
CA TYR A 130 -0.85 11.38 2.62
C TYR A 130 -1.19 12.86 2.58
N ARG A 131 -0.81 13.59 3.63
CA ARG A 131 -0.79 15.04 3.60
C ARG A 131 0.62 15.51 3.29
N LEU A 132 0.76 16.41 2.33
CA LEU A 132 2.03 17.02 1.96
C LEU A 132 2.30 18.20 2.89
N PHE A 133 3.41 18.15 3.62
CA PHE A 133 3.85 19.23 4.48
C PHE A 133 5.04 19.96 3.89
N GLN A 134 5.01 21.29 3.93
CA GLN A 134 6.15 22.16 3.64
C GLN A 134 6.81 22.55 4.98
N PRO A 135 7.98 21.98 5.32
CA PRO A 135 8.63 22.26 6.61
C PRO A 135 9.01 23.74 6.78
N GLU A 136 9.25 24.46 5.68
CA GLU A 136 9.64 25.87 5.70
C GLU A 136 8.49 26.83 6.07
N LEU A 137 7.23 26.40 5.90
CA LEU A 137 6.04 27.19 6.23
C LEU A 137 5.46 26.87 7.62
N ALA A 138 6.07 25.93 8.36
CA ALA A 138 5.56 25.46 9.65
C ALA A 138 5.94 26.36 10.86
N GLN A 139 6.22 27.66 10.63
CA GLN A 139 6.55 28.64 11.68
C GLN A 139 5.31 29.33 12.26
#